data_AF-A0A2G9V1F2-F1
#
_entry.id   AF-A0A2G9V1F2-F1
#
_cell.length_a   1.000
_cell.length_b   1.000
_cell.length_c   1.000
_cell.angle_alpha   90.00
_cell.angle_beta   90.00
_cell.angle_gamma   90.00
#
_symmetry.space_group_name_H-M   'P 1'
#
loop_
_entity.id
_entity.type
_entity.pdbx_description
1 polymer ?
#
loop_
_entity_poly.entity_id
_entity_poly.type
_entity_poly.pdbx_seq_one_letter_code
_entity_poly.pdbx_strand_id
1 'polypeptide(L)'
;MRQLTLCADVPSAVCNAVYIIEAVVEKKEVKEAIFTEAQNHCPPNALLITNTSSIRLVDLLPSMRDHARFAGLHFFNPVPVMKLVEVVSTPETSNETHQKLVDFCKSLGKQPVSCKVC
;
A
#
# COMPACT_ATOMS: atom_id res chain seq x y z
N MET A 1 -4.40 -6.22 -25.40
CA MET A 1 -3.18 -5.95 -24.63
C MET A 1 -3.32 -6.59 -23.26
N ARG A 2 -2.38 -7.43 -22.84
CA ARG A 2 -2.42 -8.08 -21.51
C ARG A 2 -1.79 -7.09 -20.52
N GLN A 3 -2.61 -6.52 -19.64
CA GLN A 3 -2.16 -5.52 -18.65
C GLN A 3 -1.66 -6.15 -17.34
N LEU A 4 -1.48 -7.47 -17.32
CA LEU A 4 -1.06 -8.23 -16.14
C LEU A 4 0.19 -9.04 -16.48
N THR A 5 1.24 -8.83 -15.68
CA THR A 5 2.49 -9.60 -15.71
C THR A 5 2.62 -10.29 -14.36
N LEU A 6 2.93 -11.59 -14.39
CA LEU A 6 3.19 -12.36 -13.17
C LEU A 6 4.69 -12.41 -12.94
N CYS A 7 5.10 -12.15 -11.70
CA CYS A 7 6.48 -12.25 -11.24
C CYS A 7 6.54 -13.34 -10.14
N ALA A 8 7.66 -14.05 -10.06
CA ALA A 8 7.88 -15.08 -9.04
C ALA A 8 8.61 -14.55 -7.80
N ASP A 9 9.12 -13.32 -7.86
CA ASP A 9 9.94 -12.67 -6.84
C ASP A 9 9.59 -11.19 -6.68
N VAL A 10 9.85 -10.64 -5.49
CA VAL A 10 9.57 -9.23 -5.16
C VAL A 10 10.42 -8.27 -5.99
N PRO A 11 11.75 -8.46 -6.16
CA PRO A 11 12.60 -7.53 -6.91
C PRO A 11 12.07 -7.24 -8.32
N SER A 12 11.74 -8.30 -9.07
CA SER A 12 11.23 -8.18 -10.44
C SER A 12 9.84 -7.53 -10.50
N ALA A 13 9.05 -7.64 -9.43
CA ALA A 13 7.73 -7.03 -9.35
C ALA A 13 7.78 -5.52 -9.04
N VAL A 14 8.76 -5.06 -8.25
CA VAL A 14 8.76 -3.69 -7.71
C VAL A 14 9.72 -2.73 -8.40
N CYS A 15 10.67 -3.22 -9.20
CA CYS A 15 11.78 -2.43 -9.74
C CYS A 15 11.38 -1.18 -10.55
N ASN A 16 10.19 -1.19 -11.15
CA ASN A 16 9.63 -0.05 -11.88
C ASN A 16 8.25 0.39 -11.33
N ALA A 17 7.90 -0.05 -10.12
CA ALA A 17 6.58 0.20 -9.55
C ALA A 17 6.47 1.61 -8.96
N VAL A 18 5.33 2.27 -9.20
CA VAL A 18 4.97 3.55 -8.56
C VAL A 18 4.12 3.33 -7.30
N TYR A 19 3.25 2.33 -7.33
CA TYR A 19 2.40 1.91 -6.21
C TYR A 19 2.68 0.45 -5.92
N ILE A 20 3.04 0.13 -4.68
CA ILE A 20 3.27 -1.24 -4.21
C ILE A 20 2.20 -1.52 -3.16
N ILE A 21 1.24 -2.38 -3.51
CA ILE A 21 0.11 -2.74 -2.64
C ILE A 21 0.33 -4.16 -2.12
N GLU A 22 0.59 -4.26 -0.82
CA GLU A 22 0.78 -5.50 -0.10
C GLU A 22 -0.59 -6.08 0.33
N ALA A 23 -0.85 -7.33 -0.04
CA ALA A 23 -2.06 -8.08 0.31
C ALA A 23 -1.74 -9.57 0.57
N VAL A 24 -0.69 -9.81 1.37
CA VAL A 24 -0.29 -11.14 1.85
C VAL A 24 -1.07 -11.54 3.10
N VAL A 25 -0.76 -12.72 3.64
CA VAL A 25 -1.32 -13.23 4.89
C VAL A 25 -1.20 -12.21 6.03
N GLU A 26 -2.22 -12.16 6.88
CA GLU A 26 -2.30 -11.22 8.00
C GLU A 26 -1.37 -11.61 9.16
N LYS A 27 -0.07 -11.56 8.91
CA LYS A 27 1.01 -11.78 9.87
C LYS A 27 2.02 -10.64 9.76
N LYS A 28 2.29 -9.98 10.88
CA LYS A 28 3.14 -8.79 10.95
C LYS A 28 4.52 -9.06 10.34
N GLU A 29 5.15 -10.15 10.76
CA GLU A 29 6.52 -10.49 10.38
C GLU A 29 6.64 -10.73 8.86
N VAL A 30 5.59 -11.31 8.25
CA VAL A 30 5.56 -11.55 6.80
C VAL A 30 5.44 -10.23 6.04
N LYS A 31 4.55 -9.32 6.49
CA LYS A 31 4.40 -8.00 5.87
C LYS A 31 5.68 -7.18 5.99
N GLU A 32 6.30 -7.15 7.17
CA GLU A 32 7.57 -6.45 7.40
C GLU A 32 8.69 -6.99 6.51
N ALA A 33 8.78 -8.32 6.33
CA ALA A 33 9.75 -8.93 5.43
C ALA A 33 9.51 -8.49 3.97
N ILE A 34 8.26 -8.51 3.50
CA ILE A 34 7.90 -8.05 2.15
C ILE A 34 8.25 -6.58 1.94
N PHE A 35 7.94 -5.71 2.90
CA PHE A 35 8.29 -4.29 2.78
C PHE A 35 9.79 -4.04 2.82
N THR A 36 10.52 -4.79 3.64
CA THR A 36 11.98 -4.71 3.69
C THR A 36 12.60 -5.08 2.34
N GLU A 37 12.14 -6.18 1.74
CA GLU A 37 12.60 -6.62 0.42
C GLU A 37 12.18 -5.64 -0.67
N ALA A 38 10.92 -5.19 -0.68
CA ALA A 38 10.43 -4.23 -1.66
C ALA A 38 11.25 -2.93 -1.65
N GLN A 39 11.58 -2.40 -0.47
CA GLN A 39 12.39 -1.18 -0.31
C GLN A 39 13.82 -1.29 -0.82
N ASN A 40 14.37 -2.50 -0.95
CA ASN A 40 15.70 -2.71 -1.53
C ASN A 40 15.70 -2.60 -3.05
N HIS A 41 14.55 -2.80 -3.69
CA HIS A 41 14.47 -2.97 -5.14
C HIS A 41 13.55 -1.97 -5.82
N CYS A 42 12.64 -1.31 -5.09
CA CYS A 42 11.72 -0.34 -5.66
C CYS A 42 12.38 1.04 -5.87
N PRO A 43 11.83 1.87 -6.79
CA PRO A 43 12.21 3.27 -6.90
C PRO A 43 12.06 4.04 -5.57
N PRO A 44 12.91 5.05 -5.31
CA PRO A 44 12.89 5.82 -4.06
C PRO A 44 11.57 6.61 -3.85
N ASN A 45 10.83 6.89 -4.92
CA ASN A 45 9.54 7.57 -4.90
C ASN A 45 8.32 6.63 -4.96
N ALA A 46 8.51 5.31 -4.94
CA ALA A 46 7.42 4.35 -4.91
C ALA A 46 6.62 4.46 -3.60
N LEU A 47 5.29 4.40 -3.68
CA LEU A 47 4.44 4.36 -2.49
C LEU A 47 4.33 2.93 -1.97
N LEU A 48 4.48 2.77 -0.65
CA LEU A 48 4.36 1.50 0.06
C LEU A 48 3.01 1.44 0.76
N ILE A 49 2.17 0.51 0.36
CA ILE A 49 0.76 0.49 0.74
C ILE A 49 0.41 -0.89 1.26
N THR A 50 -0.27 -0.97 2.40
CA THR A 50 -0.80 -2.24 2.92
C THR A 50 -2.32 -2.29 2.84
N ASN A 51 -2.87 -3.44 2.44
CA ASN A 51 -4.30 -3.76 2.51
C ASN A 51 -4.68 -4.45 3.85
N THR A 52 -3.84 -4.35 4.88
CA THR A 52 -4.11 -4.88 6.22
C THR A 52 -5.50 -4.51 6.73
N SER A 53 -6.17 -5.44 7.40
CA SER A 53 -7.49 -5.24 8.02
C SER A 53 -7.42 -5.23 9.55
N SER A 54 -6.36 -5.78 10.15
CA SER A 54 -6.28 -6.00 11.60
C SER A 54 -4.93 -5.61 12.20
N ILE A 55 -3.87 -5.51 11.40
CA ILE A 55 -2.57 -5.01 11.88
C ILE A 55 -2.56 -3.48 11.83
N ARG A 56 -2.20 -2.84 12.93
CA ARG A 56 -2.11 -1.37 13.01
C ARG A 56 -0.92 -0.89 12.18
N LEU A 57 -1.10 0.17 11.40
CA LEU A 57 -0.02 0.71 10.56
C LEU A 57 1.20 1.14 11.40
N VAL A 58 0.96 1.68 12.59
CA VAL A 58 2.04 2.09 13.52
C VAL A 58 2.96 0.93 13.89
N ASP A 59 2.45 -0.31 13.89
CA ASP A 59 3.25 -1.50 14.19
C ASP A 59 4.17 -1.89 13.04
N LEU A 60 3.89 -1.43 11.80
CA LEU A 60 4.67 -1.70 10.60
C LEU A 60 5.69 -0.60 10.30
N LEU A 61 5.53 0.60 10.88
CA LEU A 61 6.45 1.74 10.71
C LEU A 61 7.93 1.39 10.96
N PRO A 62 8.31 0.59 11.99
CA PRO A 62 9.73 0.27 12.22
C PRO A 62 10.43 -0.43 11.06
N SER A 63 9.67 -1.06 10.14
CA SER A 63 10.22 -1.69 8.92
C SER A 63 10.34 -0.73 7.73
N MET A 64 9.82 0.50 7.84
CA MET A 64 9.88 1.53 6.79
C MET A 64 11.14 2.39 6.93
N ARG A 65 11.82 2.64 5.80
CA ARG A 65 12.93 3.60 5.69
C ARG A 65 12.44 5.05 5.56
N ASP A 66 11.28 5.22 4.94
CA ASP A 66 10.62 6.51 4.77
C ASP A 66 9.13 6.35 5.07
N HIS A 67 8.71 6.90 6.20
CA HIS A 67 7.34 6.82 6.66
C HIS A 67 6.40 7.72 5.83
N ALA A 68 6.93 8.76 5.19
CA ALA A 68 6.14 9.74 4.43
C ALA A 68 5.43 9.12 3.21
N ARG A 69 5.97 8.02 2.69
CA ARG A 69 5.45 7.25 1.55
C ARG A 69 4.75 5.94 1.95
N PHE A 70 4.53 5.71 3.25
CA PHE A 70 3.82 4.55 3.76
C PHE A 70 2.38 4.92 4.16
N ALA A 71 1.42 4.06 3.79
CA ALA A 71 0.01 4.22 4.12
C ALA A 71 -0.76 2.89 4.05
N GLY A 72 -2.00 2.90 4.51
CA GLY A 72 -2.95 1.81 4.34
C GLY A 72 -3.95 2.13 3.23
N LEU A 73 -4.34 1.10 2.49
CA LEU A 73 -5.38 1.17 1.47
C LEU A 73 -6.26 -0.08 1.56
N HIS A 74 -7.32 0.02 2.35
CA HIS A 74 -8.14 -1.13 2.69
C HIS A 74 -9.34 -1.25 1.75
N PHE A 75 -9.30 -2.32 0.93
CA PHE A 75 -10.36 -2.70 0.00
C PHE A 75 -11.31 -3.71 0.64
N PHE A 76 -12.59 -3.61 0.29
CA PHE A 76 -13.62 -4.53 0.75
C PHE A 76 -13.86 -5.65 -0.28
N ASN A 77 -14.00 -6.88 0.21
CA ASN A 77 -14.31 -8.04 -0.63
C ASN A 77 -15.82 -8.09 -0.96
N PRO A 78 -16.24 -8.29 -2.23
CA PRO A 78 -15.44 -8.44 -3.45
C PRO A 78 -14.87 -7.14 -4.02
N VAL A 79 -13.54 -7.10 -4.20
CA VAL A 79 -12.80 -5.90 -4.62
C VAL A 79 -13.35 -5.26 -5.90
N PRO A 80 -13.72 -5.99 -6.97
CA PRO A 80 -14.26 -5.35 -8.17
C PRO A 80 -15.64 -4.70 -7.97
N VAL A 81 -16.44 -5.24 -7.04
CA VAL A 81 -17.85 -4.85 -6.83
C VAL A 81 -17.97 -3.72 -5.82
N MET A 82 -17.21 -3.79 -4.72
CA MET A 82 -17.29 -2.81 -3.63
C MET A 82 -16.72 -1.47 -4.07
N LYS A 83 -17.46 -0.38 -3.84
CA LYS A 83 -17.03 0.98 -4.19
C LYS A 83 -16.17 1.62 -3.12
N LEU A 84 -16.41 1.30 -1.86
CA LEU A 84 -15.71 1.89 -0.72
C LEU A 84 -14.26 1.41 -0.67
N VAL A 85 -13.34 2.34 -0.40
CA VAL A 85 -11.94 2.05 -0.07
C VAL A 85 -11.53 3.01 1.05
N GLU A 86 -10.89 2.51 2.09
CA GLU A 86 -10.36 3.35 3.17
C GLU A 86 -8.91 3.72 2.87
N VAL A 87 -8.63 5.02 2.79
CA VAL A 87 -7.27 5.57 2.68
C VAL A 87 -6.81 5.90 4.09
N VAL A 88 -5.98 5.03 4.66
CA VAL A 88 -5.56 5.09 6.06
C VAL A 88 -4.17 5.73 6.15
N SER A 89 -4.06 6.85 6.86
CA SER A 89 -2.79 7.55 7.07
C SER A 89 -2.33 7.46 8.52
N THR A 90 -1.02 7.34 8.72
CA THR A 90 -0.37 7.57 10.02
C THR A 90 -0.02 9.06 10.16
N PRO A 91 0.38 9.54 11.35
CA PRO A 91 0.86 10.92 11.53
C PRO A 91 2.07 11.27 10.64
N GLU A 92 2.87 10.28 10.26
CA GLU A 92 4.06 10.43 9.43
C GLU A 92 3.76 10.37 7.93
N THR A 93 2.62 9.81 7.52
CA THR A 93 2.22 9.79 6.11
C THR A 93 2.10 11.21 5.56
N SER A 94 2.78 11.50 4.46
CA SER A 94 2.70 12.84 3.86
C SER A 94 1.33 13.12 3.25
N ASN A 95 0.94 14.39 3.24
CA ASN A 95 -0.28 14.85 2.54
C ASN A 95 -0.23 14.52 1.04
N GLU A 96 0.96 14.54 0.44
CA GLU A 96 1.15 14.16 -0.97
C GLU A 96 0.83 12.68 -1.20
N THR A 97 1.36 11.78 -0.37
CA THR A 97 1.04 10.34 -0.41
C THR A 97 -0.46 10.12 -0.24
N HIS A 98 -1.07 10.76 0.76
CA HIS A 98 -2.51 10.65 0.98
C HIS A 98 -3.31 11.06 -0.26
N GLN A 99 -3.00 12.21 -0.84
CA GLN A 99 -3.70 12.73 -2.02
C GLN A 99 -3.51 11.82 -3.24
N LYS A 100 -2.29 11.33 -3.47
CA LYS A 100 -2.00 10.35 -4.55
C LYS A 100 -2.82 9.08 -4.42
N LEU A 101 -3.09 8.61 -3.21
CA LEU A 101 -3.91 7.41 -2.96
C LEU A 101 -5.41 7.68 -3.16
N VAL A 102 -5.88 8.84 -2.72
CA VAL A 102 -7.26 9.28 -2.99
C VAL A 102 -7.51 9.37 -4.50
N ASP A 103 -6.60 9.96 -5.25
CA ASP A 103 -6.75 10.10 -6.70
C ASP A 103 -6.58 8.78 -7.44
N PHE A 104 -5.67 7.91 -6.97
CA PHE A 104 -5.56 6.52 -7.44
C PHE A 104 -6.90 5.78 -7.29
N CYS A 105 -7.52 5.81 -6.10
CA CYS A 105 -8.83 5.19 -5.87
C CYS A 105 -9.92 5.74 -6.80
N LYS A 106 -9.98 7.05 -7.00
CA LYS A 106 -10.94 7.67 -7.92
C LYS A 106 -10.73 7.20 -9.37
N SER A 107 -9.48 7.06 -9.80
CA SER A 107 -9.15 6.55 -11.15
C SER A 107 -9.60 5.10 -11.36
N LEU A 108 -9.70 4.31 -10.28
CA LEU A 108 -10.26 2.96 -10.29
C LEU A 108 -11.80 2.94 -10.20
N GLY A 109 -12.47 4.09 -10.22
CA GLY A 109 -13.92 4.20 -10.05
C GLY A 109 -14.39 3.91 -8.62
N LYS A 110 -13.48 3.99 -7.63
CA LYS A 110 -13.78 3.79 -6.21
C LYS A 110 -14.15 5.10 -5.52
N GLN A 111 -14.75 4.97 -4.33
CA GLN A 111 -15.12 6.05 -3.43
C GLN A 111 -14.21 5.98 -2.20
N PRO A 112 -13.07 6.71 -2.22
CA PRO A 112 -12.16 6.72 -1.09
C PRO A 112 -12.76 7.49 0.09
N VAL A 113 -12.55 6.97 1.29
CA VAL A 113 -12.78 7.70 2.56
C VAL A 113 -11.46 7.82 3.30
N SER A 114 -11.19 9.01 3.84
CA SER A 114 -9.95 9.28 4.57
C SER A 114 -10.09 8.85 6.02
N CYS A 115 -9.18 8.00 6.47
CA CYS A 115 -9.10 7.52 7.85
C CYS A 115 -7.74 7.90 8.44
N LYS A 116 -7.72 8.28 9.72
CA LYS A 116 -6.49 8.51 10.47
C LYS A 116 -6.40 7.49 11.58
N VAL A 117 -5.27 6.81 11.67
CA VAL A 117 -4.91 6.01 12.84
C VAL A 117 -4.04 6.88 13.74
N CYS A 118 -4.49 7.02 14.99
CA CYS A 118 -3.73 7.63 16.07
C CYS A 118 -2.79 6.61 16.71
#